data_AF-L2G5L2-F1
#
_entry.id   AF-L2G5L2-F1
#
_cell.length_a   1.000
_cell.length_b   1.000
_cell.length_c   1.000
_cell.angle_alpha   90.00
_cell.angle_beta   90.00
_cell.angle_gamma   90.00
#
_symmetry.space_group_name_H-M   'P 1'
#
loop_
_entity.id
_entity.type
_entity.pdbx_description
1 polymer ?
#
loop_
_entity_poly.entity_id
_entity_poly.type
_entity_poly.pdbx_seq_one_letter_code
_entity_poly.pdbx_strand_id
1 'polypeptide(L)'
;MLGGFLPKGQASFGLQTQDTSLFNHMKGTHSIGSRDEDGYVSTSSSESVAAVFVLGKPSAYVYKIHVTPNLIDTVGTLGKYSEFDEESEWAALGGIKYEQIVSWRPLNGRKLGTTTKNKDYDKAKYGLAVNGGVQYQLAGFPPNHEAWDEEPWKDHKPSKRHIGKRPGSVLIS
;
A
#
# COMPACT_ATOMS: atom_id res chain seq x y z
N MET A 1 -20.33 9.47 -3.95
CA MET A 1 -18.91 9.89 -4.06
C MET A 1 -18.10 8.64 -4.35
N LEU A 2 -17.54 8.51 -5.54
CA LEU A 2 -16.72 7.35 -5.93
C LEU A 2 -15.25 7.77 -5.83
N GLY A 3 -14.71 7.70 -4.61
CA GLY A 3 -13.39 8.26 -4.28
C GLY A 3 -12.35 7.23 -3.83
N GLY A 4 -12.67 5.93 -3.83
CA GLY A 4 -11.76 4.87 -3.40
C GLY A 4 -11.15 5.09 -2.01
N PHE A 5 -9.95 4.55 -1.80
CA PHE A 5 -9.10 4.82 -0.65
C PHE A 5 -7.88 5.62 -1.08
N LEU A 6 -7.70 6.80 -0.49
CA LEU A 6 -6.51 7.62 -0.68
C LEU A 6 -5.60 7.48 0.53
N PRO A 7 -4.26 7.57 0.35
CA PRO A 7 -3.35 7.78 1.46
C PRO A 7 -3.75 9.04 2.24
N LYS A 8 -3.55 9.02 3.55
CA LYS A 8 -3.74 10.14 4.46
C LYS A 8 -2.93 11.35 4.00
N GLY A 9 -3.58 12.51 3.96
CA GLY A 9 -2.98 13.75 3.48
C GLY A 9 -3.04 13.94 1.96
N GLN A 10 -3.54 12.96 1.18
CA GLN A 10 -3.76 13.10 -0.25
C GLN A 10 -5.22 13.52 -0.54
N ALA A 11 -5.39 14.61 -1.30
CA ALA A 11 -6.72 15.16 -1.62
C ALA A 11 -7.38 14.53 -2.86
N SER A 12 -6.60 13.94 -3.77
CA SER A 12 -7.07 13.35 -5.03
C SER A 12 -6.10 12.30 -5.59
N PHE A 13 -6.61 11.35 -6.38
CA PHE A 13 -5.76 10.40 -7.10
C PHE A 13 -4.85 11.12 -8.11
N GLY A 14 -3.62 10.63 -8.26
CA GLY A 14 -2.63 11.17 -9.20
C GLY A 14 -1.80 12.33 -8.64
N LEU A 15 -2.09 12.81 -7.43
CA LEU A 15 -1.21 13.72 -6.71
C LEU A 15 -0.19 12.90 -5.90
N GLN A 16 1.10 13.08 -6.16
CA GLN A 16 2.15 12.35 -5.46
C GLN A 16 2.39 12.98 -4.08
N THR A 17 2.37 12.16 -3.02
CA THR A 17 2.79 12.59 -1.68
C THR A 17 4.30 12.84 -1.66
N GLN A 18 4.76 13.71 -0.75
CA GLN A 18 6.19 14.04 -0.65
C GLN A 18 7.00 12.88 -0.06
N ASP A 19 6.40 12.07 0.81
CA ASP A 19 6.99 10.83 1.30
C ASP A 19 6.34 9.64 0.59
N THR A 20 7.17 8.75 0.06
CA THR A 20 6.80 7.45 -0.53
C THR A 20 7.70 6.33 0.00
N SER A 21 8.25 6.50 1.20
CA SER A 21 9.07 5.51 1.88
C SER A 21 8.20 4.36 2.38
N LEU A 22 8.39 3.18 1.78
CA LEU A 22 7.69 1.97 2.23
C LEU A 22 8.16 1.54 3.63
N PHE A 23 9.42 1.82 3.98
CA PHE A 23 9.96 1.61 5.31
C PHE A 23 9.25 2.48 6.36
N ASN A 24 9.07 3.78 6.10
CA ASN A 24 8.33 4.66 7.01
C ASN A 24 6.87 4.23 7.12
N HIS A 25 6.25 3.87 5.99
CA HIS A 25 4.88 3.37 5.96
C HIS A 25 4.69 2.19 6.91
N MET A 26 5.57 1.20 6.85
CA MET A 26 5.54 0.03 7.75
C MET A 26 5.79 0.43 9.21
N LYS A 27 6.76 1.33 9.46
CA LYS A 27 7.20 1.76 10.80
C LYS A 27 6.26 2.77 11.48
N GLY A 28 5.36 3.42 10.73
CA GLY A 28 4.55 4.56 11.19
C GLY A 28 3.66 4.28 12.39
N THR A 29 3.46 3.01 12.78
CA THR A 29 2.74 2.66 14.02
C THR A 29 3.29 1.38 14.64
N HIS A 30 3.52 1.40 15.96
CA HIS A 30 3.88 0.21 16.76
C HIS A 30 2.67 -0.72 17.04
N SER A 31 1.54 -0.51 16.36
CA SER A 31 0.31 -1.27 16.52
C SER A 31 -0.13 -1.93 15.22
N ILE A 32 -0.68 -3.14 15.33
CA ILE A 32 -1.33 -3.85 14.21
C ILE A 32 -2.60 -3.07 13.85
N GLY A 33 -2.58 -2.34 12.73
CA GLY A 33 -3.67 -1.47 12.28
C GLY A 33 -3.49 -1.08 10.82
N SER A 34 -4.58 -0.73 10.13
CA SER A 34 -4.49 -0.24 8.74
C SER A 34 -3.64 1.02 8.70
N ARG A 35 -2.58 1.04 7.87
CA ARG A 35 -1.72 2.20 7.67
C ARG A 35 -2.09 2.87 6.35
N ASP A 36 -2.18 4.18 6.34
CA ASP A 36 -2.48 4.97 5.14
C ASP A 36 -1.53 6.17 4.98
N GLU A 37 -0.40 6.16 5.70
CA GLU A 37 0.60 7.23 5.66
C GLU A 37 1.66 6.96 4.57
N ASP A 38 2.51 7.97 4.32
CA ASP A 38 3.67 7.89 3.42
C ASP A 38 3.33 7.46 1.98
N GLY A 39 2.15 7.86 1.49
CA GLY A 39 1.74 7.66 0.11
C GLY A 39 1.19 6.28 -0.22
N TYR A 40 1.03 5.40 0.77
CA TYR A 40 0.47 4.07 0.57
C TYR A 40 -0.84 3.86 1.33
N VAL A 41 -1.61 2.87 0.91
CA VAL A 41 -2.72 2.30 1.67
C VAL A 41 -2.42 0.82 1.92
N SER A 42 -2.38 0.42 3.19
CA SER A 42 -2.12 -0.97 3.60
C SER A 42 -3.23 -1.90 3.13
N THR A 43 -2.82 -3.06 2.62
CA THR A 43 -3.71 -4.21 2.41
C THR A 43 -3.01 -5.49 2.86
N SER A 44 -3.76 -6.56 3.11
CA SER A 44 -3.17 -7.88 3.39
C SER A 44 -3.70 -8.90 2.39
N SER A 45 -2.85 -9.87 2.04
CA SER A 45 -3.28 -11.04 1.29
C SER A 45 -4.13 -12.02 2.12
N SER A 46 -4.21 -11.82 3.44
CA SER A 46 -5.01 -12.64 4.36
C SER A 46 -6.25 -11.90 4.86
N GLU A 47 -7.45 -12.48 4.64
CA GLU A 47 -8.72 -11.91 5.10
C GLU A 47 -8.76 -11.82 6.65
N SER A 48 -8.16 -12.77 7.35
CA SER A 48 -8.12 -12.77 8.82
C SER A 48 -7.22 -11.67 9.36
N VAL A 49 -6.04 -11.46 8.76
CA VAL A 49 -5.14 -10.35 9.13
C VAL A 49 -5.79 -9.00 8.83
N ALA A 50 -6.39 -8.84 7.64
CA ALA A 50 -7.11 -7.63 7.28
C ALA A 50 -8.26 -7.31 8.26
N ALA A 51 -8.92 -8.34 8.81
CA ALA A 51 -9.94 -8.15 9.85
C ALA A 51 -9.33 -7.68 11.19
N VAL A 52 -8.11 -8.10 11.54
CA VAL A 52 -7.41 -7.64 12.74
C VAL A 52 -7.11 -6.14 12.66
N PHE A 53 -6.73 -5.62 11.48
CA PHE A 53 -6.44 -4.19 11.27
C PHE A 53 -7.57 -3.24 11.68
N VAL A 54 -8.82 -3.72 11.64
CA VAL A 54 -10.02 -2.94 11.91
C VAL A 54 -10.79 -3.46 13.13
N LEU A 55 -10.22 -4.39 13.89
CA LEU A 55 -10.85 -4.97 15.07
C LEU A 55 -11.08 -3.90 16.15
N GLY A 56 -12.25 -3.94 16.80
CA GLY A 56 -12.61 -2.99 17.84
C GLY A 56 -13.10 -1.62 17.32
N LYS A 57 -13.10 -1.38 16.00
CA LYS A 57 -13.76 -0.21 15.42
C LYS A 57 -15.28 -0.40 15.43
N PRO A 58 -16.07 0.65 15.73
CA PRO A 58 -17.53 0.54 15.89
C PRO A 58 -18.27 0.21 14.58
N SER A 59 -17.69 0.55 13.42
CA SER A 59 -18.17 0.17 12.10
C SER A 59 -16.96 -0.11 11.22
N ALA A 60 -16.73 -1.38 10.91
CA ALA A 60 -15.56 -1.85 10.19
C ALA A 60 -15.98 -2.71 9.00
N TYR A 61 -15.16 -2.66 7.95
CA TYR A 61 -15.36 -3.44 6.74
C TYR A 61 -14.03 -4.03 6.30
N VAL A 62 -14.09 -5.25 5.79
CA VAL A 62 -12.98 -5.87 5.06
C VAL A 62 -13.31 -5.81 3.58
N TYR A 63 -12.45 -5.14 2.81
CA TYR A 63 -12.59 -4.96 1.38
C TYR A 63 -11.76 -5.99 0.63
N LYS A 64 -12.37 -6.64 -0.36
CA LYS A 64 -11.65 -7.44 -1.36
C LYS A 64 -11.31 -6.53 -2.53
N ILE A 65 -10.01 -6.37 -2.79
CA ILE A 65 -9.47 -5.49 -3.82
C ILE A 65 -8.83 -6.36 -4.91
N HIS A 66 -9.01 -6.01 -6.18
CA HIS A 66 -8.29 -6.67 -7.26
C HIS A 66 -6.85 -6.15 -7.32
N VAL A 67 -5.88 -7.04 -7.53
CA VAL A 67 -4.47 -6.64 -7.60
C VAL A 67 -4.20 -5.77 -8.82
N THR A 68 -3.29 -4.81 -8.67
CA THR A 68 -2.85 -3.89 -9.74
C THR A 68 -1.39 -3.54 -9.54
N PRO A 69 -0.69 -3.00 -10.55
CA PRO A 69 0.75 -2.75 -10.46
C PRO A 69 1.19 -1.79 -9.36
N ASN A 70 0.28 -1.01 -8.77
CA ASN A 70 0.59 -0.14 -7.65
C ASN A 70 0.50 -0.84 -6.28
N LEU A 71 0.07 -2.11 -6.20
CA LEU A 71 0.22 -2.93 -4.99
C LEU A 71 1.63 -3.50 -4.96
N ILE A 72 2.44 -3.02 -4.02
CA ILE A 72 3.84 -3.38 -3.83
C ILE A 72 3.95 -4.39 -2.69
N ASP A 73 4.76 -5.43 -2.88
CA ASP A 73 5.04 -6.44 -1.85
C ASP A 73 5.92 -5.81 -0.77
N THR A 74 5.35 -5.51 0.40
CA THR A 74 6.07 -4.85 1.50
C THR A 74 7.15 -5.76 2.06
N VAL A 75 6.80 -7.02 2.33
CA VAL A 75 7.69 -8.00 2.97
C VAL A 75 8.86 -8.31 2.05
N GLY A 76 8.59 -8.62 0.78
CA GLY A 76 9.65 -8.90 -0.19
C GLY A 76 10.53 -7.68 -0.51
N THR A 77 9.97 -6.46 -0.47
CA THR A 77 10.71 -5.21 -0.73
C THR A 77 11.62 -4.82 0.43
N LEU A 78 11.18 -5.00 1.68
CA LEU A 78 11.97 -4.66 2.87
C LEU A 78 12.85 -5.81 3.35
N GLY A 79 12.57 -7.05 2.92
CA GLY A 79 13.34 -8.25 3.24
C GLY A 79 13.56 -8.40 4.75
N LYS A 80 14.81 -8.63 5.17
CA LYS A 80 15.17 -8.81 6.58
C LYS A 80 14.89 -7.58 7.48
N TYR A 81 14.53 -6.44 6.90
CA TYR A 81 14.18 -5.21 7.61
C TYR A 81 12.68 -5.01 7.75
N SER A 82 11.86 -5.95 7.29
CA SER A 82 10.44 -5.98 7.60
C SER A 82 10.22 -6.45 9.03
N GLU A 83 9.31 -5.81 9.77
CA GLU A 83 9.00 -6.15 11.16
C GLU A 83 7.68 -6.90 11.33
N PHE A 84 6.92 -7.04 10.25
CA PHE A 84 5.55 -7.54 10.28
C PHE A 84 5.29 -8.52 9.12
N ASP A 85 6.19 -9.50 8.94
CA ASP A 85 6.07 -10.53 7.91
C ASP A 85 4.72 -11.27 7.99
N GLU A 86 4.22 -11.47 9.22
CA GLU A 86 2.93 -12.10 9.49
C GLU A 86 1.73 -11.32 8.95
N GLU A 87 1.88 -10.01 8.69
CA GLU A 87 0.81 -9.20 8.11
C GLU A 87 0.62 -9.50 6.62
N SER A 88 1.61 -10.12 5.96
CA SER A 88 1.59 -10.44 4.53
C SER A 88 1.09 -9.23 3.69
N GLU A 89 1.66 -8.07 4.02
CA GLU A 89 1.19 -6.76 3.58
C GLU A 89 1.54 -6.49 2.10
N TRP A 90 0.57 -5.91 1.41
CA TRP A 90 0.75 -5.27 0.11
C TRP A 90 0.35 -3.81 0.23
N ALA A 91 1.29 -2.90 0.01
CA ALA A 91 1.07 -1.47 0.11
C ALA A 91 0.65 -0.89 -1.24
N ALA A 92 -0.52 -0.26 -1.30
CA ALA A 92 -1.04 0.34 -2.52
C ALA A 92 -0.53 1.78 -2.68
N LEU A 93 0.49 1.98 -3.52
CA LEU A 93 1.06 3.29 -3.83
C LEU A 93 0.03 4.20 -4.49
N GLY A 94 -0.19 5.39 -3.92
CA GLY A 94 -1.14 6.39 -4.40
C GLY A 94 -2.62 6.03 -4.20
N GLY A 95 -2.90 4.95 -3.47
CA GLY A 95 -4.25 4.53 -3.09
C GLY A 95 -4.90 3.49 -4.00
N ILE A 96 -6.17 3.21 -3.71
CA ILE A 96 -6.99 2.17 -4.34
C ILE A 96 -8.24 2.82 -4.90
N LYS A 97 -8.46 2.72 -6.21
CA LYS A 97 -9.64 3.32 -6.85
C LYS A 97 -10.89 2.50 -6.54
N TYR A 98 -12.06 3.13 -6.50
CA TYR A 98 -13.30 2.42 -6.14
C TYR A 98 -13.62 1.30 -7.12
N GLU A 99 -13.37 1.52 -8.41
CA GLU A 99 -13.62 0.54 -9.47
C GLU A 99 -12.67 -0.67 -9.42
N GLN A 100 -11.63 -0.62 -8.57
CA GLN A 100 -10.71 -1.72 -8.28
C GLN A 100 -11.24 -2.63 -7.15
N ILE A 101 -12.18 -2.15 -6.34
CA ILE A 101 -12.76 -2.88 -5.21
C ILE A 101 -13.77 -3.89 -5.77
N VAL A 102 -13.58 -5.18 -5.47
CA VAL A 102 -14.44 -6.27 -5.94
C VAL A 102 -15.67 -6.45 -5.04
N SER A 103 -15.49 -6.34 -3.73
CA SER A 103 -16.56 -6.52 -2.74
C SER A 103 -16.13 -6.06 -1.35
N TRP A 104 -17.07 -5.97 -0.42
CA TRP A 104 -16.79 -5.75 1.00
C TRP A 104 -17.68 -6.59 1.90
N ARG A 105 -17.23 -6.80 3.14
CA ARG A 105 -17.96 -7.50 4.20
C ARG A 105 -17.91 -6.65 5.47
N PRO A 106 -19.02 -6.41 6.18
CA PRO A 106 -18.97 -5.76 7.47
C PRO A 106 -18.32 -6.70 8.50
N LEU A 107 -17.56 -6.14 9.44
CA LEU A 107 -17.03 -6.84 10.60
C LEU A 107 -17.90 -6.54 11.82
N ASN A 108 -18.54 -7.58 12.36
CA ASN A 108 -19.37 -7.50 13.56
C ASN A 108 -18.66 -8.21 14.71
N GLY A 109 -18.02 -7.45 15.61
CA GLY A 109 -17.13 -8.00 16.62
C GLY A 109 -15.91 -8.65 15.96
N ARG A 110 -15.82 -10.00 16.02
CA ARG A 110 -14.78 -10.80 15.34
C ARG A 110 -15.29 -11.57 14.12
N LYS A 111 -16.57 -11.41 13.74
CA LYS A 111 -17.21 -12.20 12.69
C LYS A 111 -17.47 -11.36 11.45
N LEU A 112 -17.02 -11.85 10.30
CA LEU A 112 -17.33 -11.25 9.01
C LEU A 112 -18.77 -11.58 8.58
N GLY A 113 -19.52 -10.55 8.21
CA GLY A 113 -20.87 -10.66 7.69
C GLY A 113 -20.92 -11.11 6.23
N THR A 114 -22.08 -10.87 5.60
CA THR A 114 -22.34 -11.23 4.21
C THR A 114 -21.59 -10.33 3.24
N THR A 115 -21.09 -10.92 2.17
CA THR A 115 -20.39 -10.21 1.08
C THR A 115 -21.35 -9.37 0.26
N THR A 116 -21.04 -8.08 0.14
CA THR A 116 -21.68 -7.17 -0.82
C THR A 116 -20.75 -6.97 -2.01
N LYS A 117 -21.24 -7.28 -3.22
CA LYS A 117 -20.47 -7.07 -4.46
C LYS A 117 -20.48 -5.60 -4.86
N ASN A 118 -19.33 -5.11 -5.30
CA ASN A 118 -19.26 -3.79 -5.93
C ASN A 118 -19.79 -3.90 -7.37
N LYS A 119 -20.86 -3.16 -7.68
CA LYS A 119 -21.41 -3.12 -9.04
C LYS A 119 -20.55 -2.31 -10.01
N ASP A 120 -19.71 -1.44 -9.47
CA ASP A 120 -18.82 -0.56 -10.24
C ASP A 120 -17.41 -1.15 -10.37
N TYR A 121 -17.19 -2.40 -9.95
CA TYR A 121 -15.94 -3.10 -10.21
C TYR A 121 -15.73 -3.24 -11.74
N ASP A 122 -14.70 -2.58 -12.25
CA ASP A 122 -14.39 -2.58 -13.67
C ASP A 122 -13.52 -3.78 -14.05
N LYS A 123 -14.18 -4.92 -14.29
CA LYS A 123 -13.49 -6.15 -14.70
C LYS A 123 -12.74 -5.99 -16.02
N ALA A 124 -13.21 -5.15 -16.95
CA ALA A 124 -12.55 -4.97 -18.23
C ALA A 124 -11.19 -4.27 -18.06
N LYS A 125 -11.12 -3.29 -17.15
CA LYS A 125 -9.90 -2.56 -16.82
C LYS A 125 -8.95 -3.34 -15.94
N TYR A 126 -9.46 -4.03 -14.92
CA TYR A 126 -8.61 -4.64 -13.88
C TYR A 126 -8.42 -6.15 -14.04
N GLY A 127 -9.27 -6.86 -14.76
CA GLY A 127 -9.33 -8.33 -14.71
C GLY A 127 -8.10 -9.08 -15.23
N LEU A 128 -7.17 -8.39 -15.91
CA LEU A 128 -5.89 -8.93 -16.37
C LEU A 128 -4.69 -8.29 -15.64
N ALA A 129 -4.95 -7.40 -14.69
CA ALA A 129 -3.90 -6.72 -13.96
C ALA A 129 -3.18 -7.70 -13.01
N VAL A 130 -1.89 -7.46 -12.84
CA VAL A 130 -1.04 -8.17 -11.88
C VAL A 130 -0.54 -7.18 -10.84
N ASN A 131 -0.10 -7.67 -9.68
CA ASN A 131 0.51 -6.83 -8.66
C ASN A 131 1.87 -6.27 -9.14
N GLY A 132 2.38 -5.26 -8.43
CA GLY A 132 3.68 -4.65 -8.70
C GLY A 132 4.86 -5.50 -8.22
N GLY A 133 4.62 -6.51 -7.38
CA GLY A 133 5.66 -7.36 -6.80
C GLY A 133 6.64 -6.59 -5.93
N VAL A 134 7.86 -7.13 -5.84
CA VAL A 134 8.97 -6.57 -5.06
C VAL A 134 9.60 -5.38 -5.80
N GLN A 135 9.79 -4.26 -5.11
CA GLN A 135 10.31 -3.01 -5.69
C GLN A 135 11.35 -2.35 -4.76
N TYR A 136 12.60 -2.84 -4.77
CA TYR A 136 13.67 -2.39 -3.85
C TYR A 136 13.95 -0.88 -3.89
N GLN A 137 13.75 -0.22 -5.03
CA GLN A 137 13.89 1.24 -5.17
C GLN A 137 12.81 2.02 -4.41
N LEU A 138 11.71 1.38 -4.03
CA LEU A 138 10.64 1.96 -3.21
C LEU A 138 10.80 1.64 -1.71
N ALA A 139 11.82 0.86 -1.32
CA ALA A 139 12.05 0.51 0.09
C ALA A 139 12.14 1.77 0.98
N GLY A 140 12.79 2.82 0.50
CA GLY A 140 12.77 4.12 1.15
C GLY A 140 13.47 4.18 2.51
N PHE A 141 14.45 3.30 2.77
CA PHE A 141 15.23 3.35 4.00
C PHE A 141 15.89 4.72 4.21
N PRO A 142 16.12 5.15 5.47
CA PRO A 142 16.87 6.36 5.76
C PRO A 142 18.21 6.41 5.01
N PRO A 143 18.72 7.59 4.62
CA PRO A 143 19.91 7.69 3.76
C PRO A 143 21.17 6.96 4.26
N ASN A 144 21.32 6.83 5.58
CA ASN A 144 22.46 6.18 6.24
C ASN A 144 22.15 4.77 6.75
N HIS A 145 21.03 4.17 6.33
CA HIS A 145 20.63 2.83 6.74
C HIS A 145 21.53 1.77 6.07
N GLU A 146 21.94 0.76 6.83
CA GLU A 146 22.88 -0.29 6.37
C GLU A 146 22.36 -1.09 5.17
N ALA A 147 21.04 -1.26 5.05
CA ALA A 147 20.41 -1.91 3.90
C ALA A 147 20.93 -1.39 2.55
N TRP A 148 21.21 -0.09 2.45
CA TRP A 148 21.69 0.51 1.21
C TRP A 148 23.10 0.09 0.78
N ASP A 149 23.83 -0.64 1.62
CA ASP A 149 25.14 -1.19 1.32
C ASP A 149 25.10 -2.73 1.16
N GLU A 150 23.90 -3.32 1.22
CA GLU A 150 23.65 -4.76 1.10
C GLU A 150 22.83 -5.12 -0.15
N GLU A 151 23.05 -6.31 -0.69
CA GLU A 151 22.17 -6.86 -1.72
C GLU A 151 20.79 -7.21 -1.14
N PRO A 152 19.69 -6.95 -1.87
CA PRO A 152 19.64 -6.40 -3.22
C PRO A 152 19.56 -4.86 -3.28
N TRP A 153 19.36 -4.17 -2.16
CA TRP A 153 19.06 -2.73 -2.16
C TRP A 153 20.22 -1.85 -2.60
N LYS A 154 21.45 -2.32 -2.49
CA LYS A 154 22.66 -1.62 -2.92
C LYS A 154 22.57 -1.12 -4.36
N ASP A 155 22.03 -1.92 -5.27
CA ASP A 155 21.84 -1.58 -6.68
C ASP A 155 20.68 -0.61 -6.93
N HIS A 156 19.86 -0.35 -5.91
CA HIS A 156 18.69 0.52 -5.96
C HIS A 156 18.81 1.79 -5.08
N LYS A 157 19.98 2.02 -4.48
CA LYS A 157 20.25 3.17 -3.61
C LYS A 157 19.98 4.49 -4.35
N PRO A 158 19.09 5.37 -3.86
CA PRO A 158 18.83 6.65 -4.50
C PRO A 158 20.09 7.52 -4.57
N SER A 159 20.41 8.06 -5.75
CA SER A 159 21.48 9.07 -5.84
C SER A 159 21.07 10.35 -5.10
N LYS A 160 22.03 11.11 -4.56
CA LYS A 160 21.78 12.39 -3.83
C LYS A 160 20.89 13.39 -4.59
N ARG A 161 20.73 13.26 -5.91
CA ARG A 161 19.80 14.07 -6.73
C ARG A 161 18.31 13.79 -6.46
N HIS A 162 17.96 12.64 -5.87
CA HIS A 162 16.59 12.27 -5.51
C HIS A 162 16.14 12.76 -4.13
N ILE A 163 17.07 13.20 -3.27
CA ILE A 163 16.78 13.56 -1.87
C ILE A 163 16.33 15.04 -1.73
N GLY A 164 16.21 15.79 -2.84
CA GLY A 164 15.87 17.22 -2.78
C GLY A 164 15.21 17.84 -4.00
N LYS A 165 14.75 17.06 -5.00
CA LYS A 165 14.04 17.62 -6.14
C LYS A 165 12.52 17.52 -5.96
N ARG A 166 11.90 18.69 -5.76
CA ARG A 166 10.49 18.92 -6.11
C ARG A 166 10.24 18.37 -7.52
N PRO A 167 9.16 17.62 -7.79
CA PRO A 167 8.87 17.15 -9.14
C PRO A 167 8.46 18.33 -10.01
N GLY A 168 9.46 18.98 -10.61
CA GLY A 168 9.28 19.79 -11.79
C GLY A 168 9.17 18.85 -12.99
N SER A 169 7.99 18.85 -13.60
CA SER A 169 7.65 18.43 -14.97
C SER A 169 8.71 17.59 -15.69
N VAL A 170 8.41 16.30 -15.88
CA VAL A 170 9.07 15.49 -16.91
C VAL A 170 8.34 15.77 -18.21
N LEU A 171 8.98 16.53 -19.11
CA LEU A 171 8.60 16.56 -20.52
C LEU A 171 9.04 15.23 -21.13
N ILE A 172 8.09 14.51 -21.70
CA ILE A 172 8.34 13.33 -22.53
C ILE A 172 8.38 13.84 -23.98
N SER A 173 9.49 13.59 -24.68
CA SER A 173 9.56 13.70 -26.14
C SER A 173 8.94 12.48 -26.80
#